data_AF-A0A6N3E3H9-F1
#
_entry.id   AF-A0A6N3E3H9-F1
#
_cell.length_a   1.000
_cell.length_b   1.000
_cell.length_c   1.000
_cell.angle_alpha   90.00
_cell.angle_beta   90.00
_cell.angle_gamma   90.00
#
_symmetry.space_group_name_H-M   'P 1'
#
loop_
_entity.id
_entity.type
_entity.pdbx_description
1 polymer ?
#
loop_
_entity_poly.entity_id
_entity_poly.type
_entity_poly.pdbx_seq_one_letter_code
_entity_poly.pdbx_strand_id
1 'polypeptide(L)'
;MLYDYYHLGDEGSFDFDIKQAKKVGADFRKDLCNGMVKYFPDHFEDESKFCKALFIKKYPSSLSDRFINEITSLPVHSITSIDVVPVPKDLTTKVLQKKYLGIESDIIKQQRVRNKNNDFSTEISYAKRTEKKEIESVCDKIYPIKWT
;
A
#
# COMPACT_ATOMS: atom_id res chain seq x y z
N MET A 1 -14.24 -15.62 -0.92
CA MET A 1 -13.45 -14.53 -0.28
C MET A 1 -14.04 -14.11 1.05
N LEU A 2 -15.20 -13.41 1.14
CA LEU A 2 -15.80 -13.11 2.47
C LEU A 2 -16.38 -14.35 3.14
N TYR A 3 -16.93 -15.28 2.36
CA TYR A 3 -17.40 -16.59 2.83
C TYR A 3 -16.35 -17.32 3.66
N ASP A 4 -15.16 -17.50 3.10
CA ASP A 4 -14.06 -18.26 3.71
C ASP A 4 -13.58 -17.63 5.03
N TYR A 5 -13.77 -16.32 5.21
CA TYR A 5 -13.45 -15.63 6.45
C TYR A 5 -14.53 -15.87 7.52
N TYR A 6 -15.79 -15.61 7.19
CA TYR A 6 -16.91 -15.73 8.13
C TYR A 6 -17.22 -17.20 8.49
N HIS A 7 -17.05 -18.14 7.57
CA HIS A 7 -17.35 -19.56 7.76
C HIS A 7 -16.10 -20.43 8.00
N LEU A 8 -14.96 -19.81 8.33
CA LEU A 8 -13.75 -20.55 8.70
C LEU A 8 -14.04 -21.56 9.83
N GLY A 9 -13.80 -22.84 9.58
CA GLY A 9 -14.07 -23.96 10.49
C GLY A 9 -15.49 -24.54 10.40
N ASP A 10 -16.35 -23.98 9.55
CA ASP A 10 -17.73 -24.44 9.29
C ASP A 10 -18.08 -24.33 7.79
N GLU A 11 -17.13 -24.66 6.92
CA GLU A 11 -17.24 -24.40 5.48
C GLU A 11 -18.34 -25.22 4.78
N GLY A 12 -18.87 -26.25 5.44
CA GLY A 12 -19.86 -27.17 4.89
C GLY A 12 -21.31 -26.89 5.29
N SER A 13 -21.56 -25.93 6.19
CA SER A 13 -22.90 -25.67 6.73
C SER A 13 -23.73 -24.67 5.92
N PHE A 14 -23.10 -23.93 5.01
CA PHE A 14 -23.78 -22.88 4.28
C PHE A 14 -24.66 -23.43 3.16
N ASP A 15 -25.97 -23.30 3.35
CA ASP A 15 -27.00 -23.61 2.37
C ASP A 15 -27.85 -22.35 2.11
N PHE A 16 -27.74 -21.78 0.91
CA PHE A 16 -28.48 -20.59 0.52
C PHE A 16 -29.36 -20.85 -0.71
N ASP A 17 -30.69 -20.94 -0.49
CA ASP A 17 -31.67 -21.02 -1.57
C ASP A 17 -32.19 -19.63 -1.99
N ILE A 18 -31.72 -19.17 -3.14
CA ILE A 18 -32.12 -17.89 -3.76
C ILE A 18 -33.65 -17.78 -3.92
N LYS A 19 -34.35 -18.88 -4.19
CA LYS A 19 -35.81 -18.87 -4.39
C LYS A 19 -36.56 -18.65 -3.08
N GLN A 20 -36.07 -19.20 -1.98
CA GLN A 20 -36.63 -18.97 -0.66
C GLN A 20 -36.31 -17.55 -0.18
N ALA A 21 -35.05 -17.13 -0.29
CA ALA A 21 -34.61 -15.80 0.11
C ALA A 21 -35.44 -14.68 -0.53
N LYS A 22 -35.76 -14.80 -1.82
CA LYS A 22 -36.62 -13.83 -2.54
C LYS A 22 -38.04 -13.74 -1.99
N LYS A 23 -38.60 -14.84 -1.44
CA LYS A 23 -39.96 -14.85 -0.86
C LYS A 23 -40.03 -14.17 0.50
N VAL A 24 -39.00 -14.34 1.33
CA VAL A 24 -38.92 -13.75 2.68
C VAL A 24 -38.22 -12.37 2.70
N GLY A 25 -37.72 -11.90 1.55
CA GLY A 25 -36.96 -10.65 1.47
C GLY A 25 -35.59 -10.73 2.14
N ALA A 26 -35.04 -11.94 2.28
CA ALA A 26 -33.71 -12.16 2.82
C ALA A 26 -32.64 -11.88 1.75
N ASP A 27 -31.51 -11.34 2.19
CA ASP A 27 -30.35 -11.05 1.35
C ASP A 27 -29.22 -11.99 1.74
N PHE A 28 -28.53 -12.57 0.75
CA PHE A 28 -27.40 -13.49 0.98
C PHE A 28 -26.32 -12.86 1.85
N ARG A 29 -26.19 -11.53 1.82
CA ARG A 29 -25.25 -10.78 2.67
C ARG A 29 -25.54 -10.92 4.16
N LYS A 30 -26.81 -11.07 4.52
CA LYS A 30 -27.22 -11.24 5.93
C LYS A 30 -26.93 -12.66 6.41
N ASP A 31 -27.05 -13.65 5.52
CA ASP A 31 -26.69 -15.05 5.80
C ASP A 31 -25.18 -15.29 5.79
N LEU A 32 -24.43 -14.45 5.06
CA LEU A 32 -22.98 -14.58 4.95
C LEU A 32 -22.23 -14.04 6.17
N CYS A 33 -22.80 -13.04 6.86
CA CYS A 33 -22.16 -12.37 7.97
C CYS A 33 -22.48 -13.06 9.29
N ASN A 34 -21.49 -13.08 10.17
CA ASN A 34 -21.63 -13.59 11.53
C ASN A 34 -22.70 -12.84 12.32
N GLY A 35 -23.35 -13.55 13.25
CA GLY A 35 -24.50 -13.03 14.00
C GLY A 35 -24.14 -12.02 15.09
N MET A 36 -22.94 -12.11 15.68
CA MET A 36 -22.53 -11.24 16.78
C MET A 36 -21.01 -11.05 16.88
N VAL A 37 -20.60 -9.79 17.10
CA VAL A 37 -19.22 -9.42 17.45
C VAL A 37 -19.19 -8.86 18.87
N LYS A 38 -18.29 -9.37 19.72
CA LYS A 38 -18.02 -8.84 21.06
C LYS A 38 -16.70 -8.06 21.05
N TYR A 39 -16.68 -6.92 21.73
CA TYR A 39 -15.51 -6.05 21.77
C TYR A 39 -14.85 -6.07 23.14
N PHE A 40 -13.53 -6.20 23.16
CA PHE A 40 -12.67 -6.08 24.31
C PHE A 40 -11.61 -5.00 24.07
N PRO A 41 -10.89 -4.52 25.10
CA PRO A 41 -9.90 -3.47 24.93
C PRO A 41 -8.75 -3.81 23.96
N ASP A 42 -8.38 -5.08 23.86
CA ASP A 42 -7.20 -5.55 23.12
C ASP A 42 -7.51 -6.52 21.96
N HIS A 43 -8.77 -6.96 21.83
CA HIS A 43 -9.23 -7.88 20.81
C HIS A 43 -10.75 -7.77 20.61
N PHE A 44 -11.26 -8.46 19.60
CA PHE A 44 -12.69 -8.69 19.45
C PHE A 44 -12.93 -10.18 19.21
N GLU A 45 -14.06 -10.69 19.70
CA GLU A 45 -14.53 -12.02 19.38
C GLU A 45 -15.59 -11.92 18.29
N ASP A 46 -15.39 -12.66 17.21
CA ASP A 46 -16.36 -12.83 16.14
C ASP A 46 -16.86 -14.28 16.21
N GLU A 47 -18.02 -14.47 16.83
CA GLU A 47 -18.57 -15.78 17.25
C GLU A 47 -17.61 -16.60 18.13
N SER A 48 -16.87 -17.55 17.55
CA SER A 48 -15.89 -18.42 18.24
C SER A 48 -14.44 -18.04 17.93
N LYS A 49 -14.21 -16.95 17.18
CA LYS A 49 -12.91 -16.54 16.66
C LYS A 49 -12.35 -15.35 17.44
N PHE A 50 -11.09 -15.45 17.86
CA PHE A 50 -10.35 -14.34 18.45
C PHE A 50 -9.67 -13.53 17.35
N CYS A 51 -10.03 -12.24 17.26
CA CYS A 51 -9.58 -11.36 16.19
C CYS A 51 -8.89 -10.11 16.76
N LYS A 52 -7.91 -9.58 16.01
CA LYS A 52 -7.24 -8.31 16.29
C LYS A 52 -7.27 -7.42 15.07
N ALA A 53 -7.46 -6.13 15.29
CA ALA A 53 -7.43 -5.12 14.24
C ALA A 53 -6.12 -4.32 14.31
N LEU A 54 -5.39 -4.26 13.20
CA LEU A 54 -4.30 -3.30 13.01
C LEU A 54 -4.85 -2.10 12.24
N PHE A 55 -4.71 -0.90 12.80
CA PHE A 55 -5.18 0.33 12.16
C PHE A 55 -4.07 1.37 12.05
N ILE A 56 -3.79 1.79 10.81
CA ILE A 56 -2.80 2.82 10.49
C ILE A 56 -3.55 4.03 9.94
N LYS A 57 -3.80 5.02 10.80
CA LYS A 57 -4.52 6.25 10.40
C LYS A 57 -3.78 7.05 9.33
N LYS A 58 -2.45 7.10 9.43
CA LYS A 58 -1.57 7.78 8.47
C LYS A 58 -0.36 6.91 8.24
N TYR A 59 -0.16 6.49 6.99
CA TYR A 59 0.99 5.67 6.64
C TYR A 59 2.29 6.47 6.87
N PRO A 60 3.17 6.06 7.79
CA PRO A 60 4.38 6.80 8.09
C PRO A 60 5.36 6.76 6.91
N SER A 61 6.03 7.87 6.61
CA SER A 61 7.05 7.91 5.55
C SER A 61 8.28 7.06 5.85
N SER A 62 8.50 6.70 7.11
CA SER A 62 9.58 5.79 7.54
C SER A 62 9.20 4.31 7.36
N LEU A 63 7.92 4.00 7.18
CA LEU A 63 7.46 2.63 7.02
C LEU A 63 7.61 2.25 5.55
N SER A 64 8.30 1.14 5.29
CA SER A 64 8.48 0.65 3.92
C SER A 64 7.14 0.26 3.31
N ASP A 65 6.91 0.54 2.03
CA ASP A 65 5.76 0.02 1.28
C ASP A 65 5.70 -1.51 1.30
N ARG A 66 6.85 -2.18 1.55
CA ARG A 66 6.93 -3.64 1.70
C ARG A 66 6.20 -4.17 2.93
N PHE A 67 6.01 -3.35 3.96
CA PHE A 67 5.38 -3.77 5.21
C PHE A 67 3.96 -4.31 4.98
N ILE A 68 3.17 -3.65 4.12
CA ILE A 68 1.83 -4.15 3.77
C ILE A 68 1.92 -5.51 3.08
N ASN A 69 2.86 -5.66 2.14
CA ASN A 69 3.07 -6.93 1.46
C ASN A 69 3.47 -8.04 2.45
N GLU A 70 4.36 -7.74 3.39
CA GLU A 70 4.80 -8.66 4.44
C GLU A 70 3.63 -9.15 5.28
N ILE A 71 2.76 -8.23 5.76
CA ILE A 71 1.55 -8.60 6.51
C ILE A 71 0.61 -9.47 5.66
N THR A 72 0.31 -9.07 4.42
CA THR A 72 -0.63 -9.81 3.56
C THR A 72 -0.10 -11.17 3.12
N SER A 73 1.22 -11.38 3.22
CA SER A 73 1.88 -12.64 2.85
C SER A 73 1.89 -13.67 3.98
N LEU A 74 1.52 -13.27 5.21
CA LEU A 74 1.42 -14.19 6.33
C LEU A 74 0.32 -15.23 6.03
N PRO A 75 0.56 -16.53 6.29
CA PRO A 75 -0.42 -17.59 6.06
C PRO A 75 -1.49 -17.59 7.16
N VAL A 76 -2.19 -16.48 7.30
CA VAL A 76 -3.25 -16.26 8.29
C VAL A 76 -4.51 -15.78 7.60
N HIS A 77 -5.67 -16.26 8.05
CA HIS A 77 -6.95 -15.77 7.58
C HIS A 77 -7.11 -14.31 8.00
N SER A 78 -6.99 -13.40 7.03
CA SER A 78 -7.04 -11.95 7.28
C SER A 78 -7.81 -11.24 6.18
N ILE A 79 -8.47 -10.15 6.55
CA ILE A 79 -9.06 -9.19 5.61
C ILE A 79 -8.19 -7.94 5.65
N THR A 80 -7.69 -7.53 4.50
CA THR A 80 -6.96 -6.27 4.33
C THR A 80 -7.80 -5.30 3.54
N SER A 81 -8.09 -4.14 4.12
CA SER A 81 -8.80 -3.05 3.46
C SER A 81 -7.87 -1.86 3.30
N ILE A 82 -7.76 -1.34 2.08
CA ILE A 82 -6.92 -0.19 1.75
C ILE A 82 -7.80 0.85 1.06
N ASP A 83 -7.86 2.05 1.64
CA ASP A 83 -8.47 3.21 1.01
C ASP A 83 -7.39 4.02 0.29
N VAL A 84 -7.56 4.24 -1.02
CA VAL A 84 -6.59 4.92 -1.88
C VAL A 84 -7.26 6.07 -2.60
N VAL A 85 -6.69 7.26 -2.43
CA VAL A 85 -7.06 8.43 -3.23
C VAL A 85 -6.15 8.50 -4.45
N PRO A 86 -6.67 8.34 -5.69
CA PRO A 86 -5.84 8.41 -6.88
C PRO A 86 -5.31 9.84 -7.08
N VAL A 87 -4.01 9.95 -7.40
CA VAL A 87 -3.39 11.23 -7.75
C VAL A 87 -3.33 11.36 -9.27
N PRO A 88 -3.79 12.49 -9.87
CA PRO A 88 -3.71 12.71 -11.30
C PRO A 88 -2.27 12.60 -11.83
N LYS A 89 -2.09 11.90 -12.95
CA LYS A 89 -0.76 11.64 -13.54
C LYS A 89 0.02 12.94 -13.75
N ASP A 90 -0.58 13.97 -14.33
CA ASP A 90 0.08 15.25 -14.62
C ASP A 90 0.63 15.93 -13.37
N LEU A 91 -0.05 15.81 -12.23
CA LEU A 91 0.42 16.34 -10.96
C LEU A 91 1.65 15.57 -10.49
N THR A 92 1.58 14.24 -10.54
CA THR A 92 2.70 13.34 -10.22
C THR A 92 3.91 13.64 -11.09
N THR A 93 3.73 13.81 -12.39
CA THR A 93 4.78 14.18 -13.34
C THR A 93 5.48 15.48 -12.96
N LYS A 94 4.70 16.54 -12.70
CA LYS A 94 5.25 17.85 -12.34
C LYS A 94 6.05 17.78 -11.05
N VAL A 95 5.57 17.04 -10.06
CA VAL A 95 6.26 16.84 -8.78
C VAL A 95 7.57 16.06 -8.98
N LEU A 96 7.55 14.97 -9.76
CA LEU A 96 8.73 14.16 -10.02
C LEU A 96 9.78 14.93 -10.83
N GLN A 97 9.38 15.61 -11.90
CA GLN A 97 10.27 16.47 -12.69
C GLN A 97 10.91 17.56 -11.82
N LYS A 98 10.13 18.20 -10.95
CA LYS A 98 10.65 19.21 -10.03
C LYS A 98 11.68 18.63 -9.06
N LYS A 99 11.43 17.43 -8.51
CA LYS A 99 12.39 16.73 -7.63
C LYS A 99 13.67 16.35 -8.37
N TYR A 100 13.53 15.76 -9.56
CA TYR A 100 14.66 15.36 -10.41
C TYR A 100 15.56 16.57 -10.76
N LEU A 101 14.96 17.67 -11.24
CA LEU A 101 15.69 18.90 -11.55
C LEU A 101 16.35 19.52 -10.31
N GLY A 102 15.73 19.37 -9.13
CA GLY A 102 16.33 19.78 -7.86
C GLY A 102 17.62 19.02 -7.55
N ILE A 103 17.62 17.69 -7.73
CA ILE A 103 18.79 16.83 -7.53
C ILE A 103 19.90 17.19 -8.53
N GLU A 104 19.57 17.35 -9.81
CA GLU A 104 20.52 17.80 -10.85
C GLU A 104 21.12 19.18 -10.52
N SER A 105 20.29 20.12 -10.08
CA SER A 105 20.75 21.45 -9.69
C SER A 105 21.72 21.41 -8.50
N ASP A 106 21.49 20.52 -7.53
CA ASP A 106 22.38 20.33 -6.39
C ASP A 106 23.72 19.72 -6.82
N ILE A 107 23.70 18.75 -7.74
CA ILE A 107 24.90 18.15 -8.34
C ILE A 107 25.74 19.23 -9.04
N ILE A 108 25.11 20.07 -9.87
CA ILE A 108 25.79 21.16 -10.58
C ILE A 108 26.40 22.16 -9.59
N LYS A 109 25.69 22.52 -8.50
CA LYS A 109 26.22 23.40 -7.46
C LYS A 109 27.44 22.79 -6.78
N GLN A 110 27.39 21.50 -6.43
CA GLN A 110 28.55 20.79 -5.86
C GLN A 110 29.75 20.82 -6.79
N GLN A 111 29.53 20.54 -8.08
CA GLN A 111 30.57 20.59 -9.10
C GLN A 111 31.17 22.00 -9.27
N ARG A 112 30.34 23.04 -9.23
CA ARG A 112 30.79 24.44 -9.28
C ARG A 112 31.74 24.79 -8.13
N VAL A 113 31.41 24.35 -6.91
CA VAL A 113 32.25 24.59 -5.73
C VAL A 113 33.57 23.83 -5.84
N ARG A 114 33.56 22.58 -6.31
CA ARG A 114 34.77 21.78 -6.49
C ARG A 114 35.70 22.34 -7.56
N ASN A 115 35.15 22.73 -8.71
CA ASN A 115 35.92 23.39 -9.78
C ASN A 115 36.57 24.69 -9.28
N LYS A 116 35.89 25.46 -8.43
CA LYS A 116 36.47 26.66 -7.79
C LYS A 116 37.64 26.31 -6.86
N ASN A 117 37.64 25.11 -6.29
CA ASN A 117 38.69 24.58 -5.43
C ASN A 117 39.76 23.79 -6.23
N ASN A 118 39.76 23.86 -7.56
CA ASN A 118 40.63 23.08 -8.46
C ASN A 118 40.50 21.55 -8.34
N ASP A 119 39.37 21.07 -7.81
CA ASP A 119 38.98 19.66 -7.83
C ASP A 119 38.03 19.42 -9.02
N PHE A 120 38.56 18.84 -10.10
CA PHE A 120 37.83 18.60 -11.35
C PHE A 120 37.18 17.21 -11.42
N SER A 121 36.95 16.56 -10.27
CA SER A 121 36.32 15.23 -10.22
C SER A 121 34.85 15.27 -10.61
N THR A 122 34.47 14.44 -11.58
CA THR A 122 33.07 14.25 -12.00
C THR A 122 32.26 13.39 -11.02
N GLU A 123 32.88 12.83 -9.98
CA GLU A 123 32.22 11.91 -9.06
C GLU A 123 31.18 12.61 -8.17
N ILE A 124 29.92 12.27 -8.36
CA ILE A 124 28.84 12.74 -7.47
C ILE A 124 28.91 11.98 -6.14
N SER A 125 28.58 12.66 -5.04
CA SER A 125 28.50 12.03 -3.71
C SER A 125 27.56 10.82 -3.72
N TYR A 126 27.88 9.82 -2.89
CA TYR A 126 27.06 8.60 -2.79
C TYR A 126 25.59 8.92 -2.50
N ALA A 127 25.32 9.82 -1.55
CA ALA A 127 23.97 10.24 -1.18
C ALA A 127 23.20 10.79 -2.40
N LYS A 128 23.80 11.70 -3.18
CA LYS A 128 23.16 12.28 -4.38
C LYS A 128 22.99 11.25 -5.50
N ARG A 129 23.91 10.29 -5.63
CA ARG A 129 23.78 9.17 -6.56
C ARG A 129 22.60 8.26 -6.19
N THR A 130 22.40 7.99 -4.90
CA THR A 130 21.27 7.19 -4.41
C THR A 130 19.94 7.93 -4.60
N GLU A 131 19.86 9.21 -4.23
CA GLU A 131 18.67 10.06 -4.47
C GLU A 131 18.29 10.06 -5.96
N LYS A 132 19.28 10.21 -6.85
CA LYS A 132 19.06 10.19 -8.30
C LYS A 132 18.52 8.85 -8.79
N LYS A 133 19.10 7.74 -8.34
CA LYS A 133 18.62 6.39 -8.71
C LYS A 133 17.19 6.12 -8.22
N GLU A 134 16.84 6.57 -7.02
CA GLU A 134 15.49 6.39 -6.48
C GLU A 134 14.45 7.16 -7.31
N ILE A 135 14.72 8.42 -7.65
CA ILE A 135 13.79 9.21 -8.46
C ILE A 135 13.67 8.67 -9.89
N GLU A 136 14.77 8.19 -10.49
CA GLU A 136 14.78 7.55 -11.81
C GLU A 136 13.95 6.26 -11.80
N SER A 137 14.12 5.39 -10.80
CA SER A 137 13.33 4.17 -10.67
C SER A 137 11.82 4.44 -10.56
N VAL A 138 11.42 5.52 -9.88
CA VAL A 138 10.01 5.93 -9.80
C VAL A 138 9.53 6.50 -11.13
N CYS A 139 10.35 7.31 -11.80
CA CYS A 139 10.04 7.83 -13.13
C CYS A 139 9.84 6.70 -14.16
N ASP A 140 10.69 5.68 -14.17
CA ASP A 140 10.60 4.54 -15.10
C ASP A 140 9.30 3.75 -14.93
N LYS A 141 8.85 3.56 -13.67
CA LYS A 141 7.56 2.91 -13.38
C LYS A 141 6.37 3.69 -13.96
N ILE A 142 6.47 5.02 -14.04
CA ILE A 142 5.40 5.91 -14.51
C ILE A 142 5.51 6.15 -16.03
N TYR A 143 6.72 6.12 -16.57
CA TYR A 143 7.07 6.39 -17.97
C TYR A 143 7.89 5.25 -18.59
N PRO A 144 7.33 4.05 -18.78
CA PRO A 144 8.09 2.91 -19.30
C PRO A 144 8.62 3.07 -20.74
N ILE A 145 8.30 4.16 -21.46
CA ILE A 145 8.49 4.27 -22.93
C ILE A 145 9.12 5.61 -23.36
N LYS A 146 9.83 6.37 -22.51
CA LYS A 146 10.33 7.72 -22.92
C LYS A 146 11.83 8.01 -22.76
N TRP A 147 12.68 7.02 -22.53
CA TRP A 147 14.12 7.25 -22.35
C TRP A 147 15.04 6.42 -23.27
N THR A 148 14.50 5.86 -24.35
CA THR A 148 15.25 5.37 -25.52
C THR A 148 14.94 6.24 -26.72
#